data_AF-A0A1G2W6F3-F1
#
_entry.id   AF-A0A1G2W6F3-F1
#
_cell.length_a   1.000
_cell.length_b   1.000
_cell.length_c   1.000
_cell.angle_alpha   90.00
_cell.angle_beta   90.00
_cell.angle_gamma   90.00
#
_symmetry.space_group_name_H-M   'P 1'
#
loop_
_entity.id
_entity.type
_entity.pdbx_description
1 polymer ?
#
loop_
_entity_poly.entity_id
_entity_poly.type
_entity_poly.pdbx_seq_one_letter_code
_entity_poly.pdbx_strand_id
1 'polypeptide(L)'
;MKSFLVLTILLSSALAGPAVACFGPKLYLGVPEGTREAAVAAVAILYIQEKTGVETIQVSVPAGRGVAGVLEESLDMILAPSPVADLPTLLKVPGGPFLLSGRRPLDDLQFTTVAPALQNLDHLLTTEFIERLMALVEVGTPAAAARQLMMELRWI
;
A
#
# COMPACT_ATOMS: atom_id res chain seq x y z
N MET A 1 24.11 11.11 -52.33
CA MET A 1 23.43 11.98 -51.34
C MET A 1 22.20 11.32 -50.69
N LYS A 2 21.38 10.50 -51.39
CA LYS A 2 20.23 9.80 -50.79
C LYS A 2 20.59 8.78 -49.70
N SER A 3 21.70 8.05 -49.83
CA SER A 3 22.09 7.00 -48.87
C SER A 3 22.57 7.54 -47.52
N PHE A 4 23.05 8.78 -47.47
CA PHE A 4 23.52 9.40 -46.23
C PHE A 4 22.35 9.80 -45.32
N LEU A 5 21.23 10.21 -45.91
CA LEU A 5 20.02 10.59 -45.18
C LEU A 5 19.34 9.40 -44.50
N VAL A 6 19.36 8.23 -45.15
CA VAL A 6 18.80 6.98 -44.61
C VAL A 6 19.62 6.48 -43.42
N LEU A 7 20.94 6.63 -43.48
CA LEU A 7 21.83 6.21 -42.40
C LEU A 7 21.64 7.06 -41.13
N THR A 8 21.39 8.37 -41.26
CA THR A 8 21.14 9.25 -40.12
C THR A 8 19.78 8.99 -39.46
N ILE A 9 18.76 8.58 -40.22
CA ILE A 9 17.43 8.23 -39.69
C ILE A 9 17.48 6.89 -38.94
N LEU A 10 18.25 5.92 -39.45
CA LEU A 10 18.42 4.62 -38.79
C LEU A 10 19.23 4.72 -37.48
N LEU A 11 20.20 5.65 -37.42
CA LEU A 11 21.03 5.83 -36.22
C LEU A 11 20.27 6.56 -35.08
N SER A 12 19.30 7.40 -35.42
CA SER A 12 18.49 8.16 -34.45
C SER A 12 17.46 7.29 -33.71
N SER A 13 17.07 6.15 -34.27
CA SER A 13 16.06 5.25 -33.68
C SER A 13 16.65 4.18 -32.76
N ALA A 14 17.98 4.01 -32.77
CA ALA A 14 18.69 3.05 -31.91
C ALA A 14 19.04 3.59 -30.51
N LEU A 15 18.76 4.87 -30.21
CA LEU A 15 18.97 5.49 -28.90
C LEU A 15 17.72 5.50 -28.01
N ALA A 16 16.61 4.88 -28.44
CA ALA A 16 15.50 4.58 -27.55
C ALA A 16 15.90 3.42 -26.62
N GLY A 17 16.76 3.71 -25.64
CA GLY A 17 16.96 2.84 -24.49
C GLY A 17 15.63 2.59 -23.78
N PRO A 18 15.50 1.52 -22.99
CA PRO A 18 14.28 1.28 -22.24
C PRO A 18 14.03 2.53 -21.40
N ALA A 19 12.94 3.23 -21.68
CA ALA A 19 12.38 4.17 -20.74
C ALA A 19 12.11 3.32 -19.50
N VAL A 20 13.01 3.41 -18.52
CA VAL A 20 12.79 2.92 -17.18
C VAL A 20 11.50 3.64 -16.80
N ALA A 21 10.37 2.93 -16.85
CA ALA A 21 9.10 3.51 -16.51
C ALA A 21 9.33 4.19 -15.17
N CYS A 22 9.12 5.50 -15.11
CA CYS A 22 9.18 6.26 -13.86
C CYS A 22 8.00 5.76 -13.02
N PHE A 23 8.17 4.59 -12.39
CA PHE A 23 7.27 4.08 -11.39
C PHE A 23 7.14 5.19 -10.36
N GLY A 24 5.90 5.59 -10.08
CA GLY A 24 5.61 6.64 -9.13
C GLY A 24 6.25 6.36 -7.77
N PRO A 25 6.38 7.39 -6.93
CA PRO A 25 6.96 7.24 -5.61
C PRO A 25 6.14 6.20 -4.82
N LYS A 26 6.84 5.28 -4.16
CA LYS A 26 6.22 4.16 -3.42
C LYS A 26 6.15 4.45 -1.93
N LEU A 27 5.17 3.85 -1.29
CA LEU A 27 5.07 3.75 0.17
C LEU A 27 5.45 2.35 0.65
N TYR A 28 6.01 2.26 1.85
CA TYR A 28 6.39 1.01 2.50
C TYR A 28 5.54 0.78 3.74
N LEU A 29 4.75 -0.30 3.71
CA LEU A 29 3.89 -0.72 4.81
C LEU A 29 4.54 -1.89 5.55
N GLY A 30 4.98 -1.64 6.78
CA GLY A 30 5.40 -2.69 7.70
C GLY A 30 4.21 -3.57 8.11
N VAL A 31 4.39 -4.88 7.99
CA VAL A 31 3.37 -5.88 8.38
C VAL A 31 4.03 -6.91 9.29
N PRO A 32 3.62 -7.01 10.56
CA PRO A 32 4.10 -8.07 11.44
C PRO A 32 3.61 -9.43 10.97
N GLU A 33 4.25 -10.50 11.46
CA GLU A 33 3.80 -11.86 11.18
C GLU A 33 2.38 -12.08 11.73
N GLY A 34 1.51 -12.59 10.86
CA GLY A 34 0.14 -12.94 11.22
C GLY A 34 -0.81 -12.90 10.03
N THR A 35 -1.75 -13.84 10.00
CA THR A 35 -2.72 -13.96 8.89
C THR A 35 -3.67 -12.77 8.84
N ARG A 36 -4.11 -12.29 10.01
CA ARG A 36 -5.00 -11.12 10.11
C ARG A 36 -4.29 -9.85 9.64
N GLU A 37 -3.05 -9.67 10.04
CA GLU A 37 -2.17 -8.56 9.67
C GLU A 37 -1.95 -8.54 8.15
N ALA A 38 -1.64 -9.69 7.56
CA ALA A 38 -1.51 -9.82 6.10
C ALA A 38 -2.82 -9.51 5.35
N ALA A 39 -3.97 -9.94 5.88
CA ALA A 39 -5.28 -9.67 5.28
C ALA A 39 -5.65 -8.19 5.35
N VAL A 40 -5.47 -7.55 6.51
CA VAL A 40 -5.67 -6.11 6.68
C VAL A 40 -4.73 -5.31 5.79
N ALA A 41 -3.45 -5.71 5.72
CA ALA A 41 -2.48 -5.05 4.85
C ALA A 41 -2.89 -5.13 3.38
N ALA A 42 -3.36 -6.30 2.93
CA ALA A 42 -3.86 -6.46 1.56
C ALA A 42 -5.04 -5.52 1.25
N VAL A 43 -5.99 -5.38 2.20
CA VAL A 43 -7.11 -4.42 2.05
C VAL A 43 -6.60 -2.99 1.94
N ALA A 44 -5.71 -2.57 2.85
CA ALA A 44 -5.16 -1.21 2.83
C ALA A 44 -4.37 -0.92 1.55
N ILE A 45 -3.49 -1.83 1.13
CA ILE A 45 -2.68 -1.68 -0.09
C ILE A 45 -3.57 -1.57 -1.33
N LEU A 46 -4.55 -2.47 -1.49
CA LEU A 46 -5.47 -2.42 -2.62
C LEU A 46 -6.30 -1.13 -2.63
N TYR A 47 -6.78 -0.71 -1.46
CA TYR A 47 -7.58 0.50 -1.35
C TYR A 47 -6.77 1.76 -1.68
N ILE A 48 -5.55 1.87 -1.16
CA ILE A 48 -4.64 2.97 -1.48
C ILE A 48 -4.37 3.00 -2.99
N GLN A 49 -3.96 1.86 -3.57
CA GLN A 49 -3.65 1.78 -4.99
C GLN A 49 -4.85 2.20 -5.87
N GLU A 50 -6.05 1.72 -5.54
CA GLU A 50 -7.24 2.03 -6.33
C GLU A 50 -7.69 3.48 -6.17
N LYS A 51 -7.67 4.02 -4.94
CA LYS A 51 -8.21 5.37 -4.67
C LYS A 51 -7.22 6.49 -4.94
N THR A 52 -5.93 6.21 -4.94
CA THR A 52 -4.89 7.23 -5.03
C THR A 52 -3.91 7.00 -6.17
N GLY A 53 -3.86 5.79 -6.75
CA GLY A 53 -2.83 5.40 -7.71
C GLY A 53 -1.46 5.13 -7.10
N VAL A 54 -1.28 5.32 -5.78
CA VAL A 54 0.00 5.16 -5.09
C VAL A 54 0.29 3.67 -4.84
N GLU A 55 1.46 3.24 -5.29
CA GLU A 55 1.96 1.89 -5.03
C GLU A 55 2.44 1.78 -3.58
N THR A 56 1.92 0.77 -2.88
CA THR A 56 2.31 0.46 -1.50
C THR A 56 2.93 -0.93 -1.43
N ILE A 57 4.18 -0.99 -1.01
CA ILE A 57 4.96 -2.22 -0.87
C ILE A 57 4.80 -2.76 0.54
N GLN A 58 4.36 -4.01 0.65
CA GLN A 58 4.35 -4.73 1.91
C GLN A 58 5.79 -5.13 2.30
N VAL A 59 6.18 -4.80 3.53
CA VAL A 59 7.46 -5.18 4.13
C VAL A 59 7.18 -6.01 5.38
N SER A 60 7.61 -7.26 5.39
CA SER A 60 7.53 -8.09 6.60
C SER A 60 8.45 -7.53 7.67
N VAL A 61 7.91 -7.31 8.88
CA VAL A 61 8.67 -6.78 10.01
C VAL A 61 8.66 -7.73 11.20
N PRO A 62 9.80 -7.94 11.87
CA PRO A 62 9.82 -8.65 13.14
C PRO A 62 8.99 -7.94 14.20
N ALA A 63 8.44 -8.72 15.15
CA ALA A 63 7.69 -8.17 16.27
C ALA A 63 8.50 -7.10 17.03
N GLY A 64 7.86 -5.97 17.33
CA GLY A 64 8.48 -4.84 18.05
C GLY A 64 9.43 -3.97 17.23
N ARG A 65 9.75 -4.31 15.97
CA ARG A 65 10.63 -3.47 15.12
C ARG A 65 9.89 -2.49 14.22
N GLY A 66 8.59 -2.68 14.01
CA GLY A 66 7.80 -1.86 13.11
C GLY A 66 7.73 -0.37 13.48
N VAL A 67 7.56 -0.06 14.77
CA VAL A 67 7.48 1.35 15.25
C VAL A 67 8.81 2.07 15.03
N ALA A 68 9.92 1.43 15.39
CA ALA A 68 11.25 1.99 15.13
C ALA A 68 11.46 2.23 13.63
N GLY A 69 11.02 1.31 12.77
CA GLY A 69 11.13 1.47 11.32
C GLY A 69 10.41 2.72 10.79
N VAL A 70 9.26 3.08 11.36
CA VAL A 70 8.53 4.31 11.01
C VAL A 70 9.22 5.56 11.56
N LEU A 71 9.69 5.52 12.81
CA LEU A 71 10.41 6.65 13.43
C LEU A 71 11.76 6.93 12.76
N GLU A 72 12.42 5.90 12.25
CA GLU A 72 13.67 5.97 11.47
C GLU A 72 13.42 6.24 9.97
N GLU A 73 12.17 6.46 9.55
CA GLU A 73 11.75 6.75 8.17
C GLU A 73 12.09 5.65 7.13
N SER A 74 12.37 4.43 7.60
CA SER A 74 12.56 3.24 6.75
C SER A 74 11.24 2.59 6.32
N LEU A 75 10.15 2.91 7.02
CA LEU A 75 8.77 2.53 6.72
C LEU A 75 7.90 3.78 6.74
N ASP A 76 6.91 3.82 5.86
CA ASP A 76 5.95 4.93 5.82
C ASP A 76 4.75 4.69 6.74
N MET A 77 4.39 3.42 6.93
CA MET A 77 3.27 3.00 7.76
C MET A 77 3.55 1.64 8.41
N ILE A 78 2.83 1.31 9.48
CA ILE A 78 2.97 0.05 10.21
C ILE A 78 1.61 -0.44 10.74
N LEU A 79 1.36 -1.74 10.65
CA LEU A 79 0.32 -2.39 11.47
C LEU A 79 0.86 -2.68 12.87
N ALA A 80 0.20 -2.15 13.88
CA ALA A 80 0.58 -2.30 15.29
C ALA A 80 -0.60 -2.83 16.13
N PRO A 81 -0.35 -3.61 17.20
CA PRO A 81 -1.42 -4.15 18.05
C PRO A 81 -2.09 -3.07 18.93
N SER A 82 -1.44 -1.92 19.12
CA SER A 82 -1.94 -0.81 19.92
C SER A 82 -1.54 0.52 19.30
N PRO A 83 -2.28 1.62 19.57
CA PRO A 83 -1.83 2.95 19.19
C PRO A 83 -0.50 3.31 19.87
N VAL A 84 0.26 4.19 19.23
CA VAL A 84 1.51 4.75 19.75
C VAL A 84 1.35 6.27 19.78
N ALA A 85 1.64 6.90 20.93
CA ALA A 85 1.33 8.31 21.16
C ALA A 85 1.93 9.25 20.09
N ASP A 86 3.15 8.96 19.63
CA ASP A 86 3.88 9.80 18.68
C ASP A 86 3.59 9.47 17.21
N LEU A 87 2.71 8.50 16.93
CA LEU A 87 2.37 8.09 15.56
C LEU A 87 0.86 8.24 15.30
N PRO A 88 0.46 9.07 14.32
CA PRO A 88 -0.93 9.19 13.92
C PRO A 88 -1.53 7.85 13.50
N THR A 89 -2.74 7.57 13.98
CA THR A 89 -3.52 6.39 13.56
C THR A 89 -4.37 6.74 12.36
N LEU A 90 -4.18 6.03 11.24
CA LEU A 90 -4.95 6.20 10.01
C LEU A 90 -6.07 5.16 9.83
N LEU A 91 -5.93 3.96 10.42
CA LEU A 91 -6.99 2.95 10.47
C LEU A 91 -7.05 2.30 11.86
N LYS A 92 -8.27 1.99 12.30
CA LYS A 92 -8.60 1.23 13.51
C LYS A 92 -9.40 0.01 13.10
N VAL A 93 -8.73 -1.12 12.92
CA VAL A 93 -9.43 -2.34 12.49
C VAL A 93 -10.26 -2.90 13.64
N PRO A 94 -11.56 -3.18 13.45
CA PRO A 94 -12.39 -3.80 14.49
C PRO A 94 -11.82 -5.13 14.98
N GLY A 95 -11.49 -5.18 16.29
CA GLY A 95 -10.87 -6.35 16.92
C GLY A 95 -9.50 -6.73 16.33
N GLY A 96 -8.80 -5.79 15.69
CA GLY A 96 -7.56 -6.04 14.95
C GLY A 96 -6.50 -4.96 15.19
N PRO A 97 -5.48 -4.90 14.31
CA PRO A 97 -4.40 -3.94 14.44
C PRO A 97 -4.81 -2.51 14.08
N PHE A 98 -3.98 -1.57 14.49
CA PHE A 98 -4.02 -0.17 14.11
C PHE A 98 -3.04 0.05 12.96
N LEU A 99 -3.44 0.79 11.93
CA LEU A 99 -2.51 1.30 10.93
C LEU A 99 -1.99 2.66 11.40
N LEU A 100 -0.72 2.70 11.77
CA LEU A 100 -0.03 3.92 12.19
C LEU A 100 0.78 4.49 11.02
N SER A 101 0.87 5.80 10.96
CA SER A 101 1.57 6.52 9.88
C SER A 101 2.81 7.23 10.38
N GLY A 102 3.85 7.20 9.56
CA GLY A 102 4.95 8.15 9.59
C GLY A 102 4.58 9.44 8.87
N ARG A 103 5.59 10.26 8.59
CA ARG A 103 5.42 11.63 8.07
C ARG A 103 5.05 11.68 6.59
N ARG A 104 5.64 10.83 5.74
CA ARG A 104 5.47 10.90 4.28
C ARG A 104 4.01 10.83 3.82
N PRO A 105 3.16 9.91 4.32
CA PRO A 105 1.73 9.89 3.93
C PRO A 105 0.93 11.12 4.37
N LEU A 106 1.45 11.93 5.31
CA LEU A 106 0.76 13.09 5.90
C LEU A 106 1.27 14.42 5.32
N ASP A 107 2.58 14.54 5.18
CA ASP A 107 3.27 15.81 4.95
C ASP A 107 3.78 15.95 3.50
N ASP A 108 4.04 14.84 2.81
CA ASP A 108 4.61 14.87 1.46
C ASP A 108 3.50 15.05 0.42
N LEU A 109 3.65 16.08 -0.43
CA LEU A 109 2.72 16.43 -1.49
C LEU A 109 2.39 15.25 -2.42
N GLN A 110 3.34 14.33 -2.61
CA GLN A 110 3.16 13.15 -3.46
C GLN A 110 2.15 12.14 -2.90
N PHE A 111 1.88 12.18 -1.58
CA PHE A 111 1.04 11.19 -0.88
C PHE A 111 -0.14 11.80 -0.13
N THR A 112 -0.42 13.09 -0.32
CA THR A 112 -1.49 13.82 0.40
C THR A 112 -2.89 13.19 0.29
N THR A 113 -3.15 12.37 -0.72
CA THR A 113 -4.43 11.66 -0.89
C THR A 113 -4.52 10.34 -0.12
N VAL A 114 -3.39 9.80 0.38
CA VAL A 114 -3.33 8.51 1.05
C VAL A 114 -3.99 8.55 2.43
N ALA A 115 -3.65 9.53 3.26
CA ALA A 115 -4.24 9.65 4.59
C ALA A 115 -5.77 9.87 4.55
N PRO A 116 -6.33 10.76 3.70
CA PRO A 116 -7.78 10.86 3.51
C PRO A 116 -8.42 9.55 2.99
N ALA A 117 -7.78 8.84 2.07
CA ALA A 117 -8.29 7.57 1.58
C ALA A 117 -8.36 6.52 2.71
N LEU A 118 -7.32 6.43 3.55
CA LEU A 118 -7.32 5.53 4.69
C LEU A 118 -8.37 5.92 5.73
N GLN A 119 -8.54 7.21 6.03
CA GLN A 119 -9.62 7.66 6.92
C GLN A 119 -11.01 7.29 6.37
N ASN A 120 -11.22 7.37 5.05
CA ASN A 120 -12.45 6.89 4.44
C ASN A 120 -12.61 5.37 4.60
N LEU A 121 -11.54 4.60 4.43
CA LEU A 121 -11.55 3.15 4.66
C LEU A 121 -11.88 2.82 6.13
N ASP A 122 -11.35 3.58 7.11
CA ASP A 122 -11.66 3.41 8.53
C ASP A 122 -13.17 3.40 8.80
N HIS A 123 -13.91 4.30 8.14
CA HIS A 123 -15.36 4.39 8.25
C HIS A 123 -16.13 3.24 7.60
N LEU A 124 -15.50 2.53 6.67
CA LEU A 124 -16.10 1.40 5.96
C LEU A 124 -15.84 0.06 6.66
N LEU A 125 -14.78 -0.04 7.47
CA LEU A 125 -14.42 -1.27 8.15
C LEU A 125 -15.37 -1.58 9.31
N THR A 126 -16.10 -2.68 9.20
CA THR A 126 -16.98 -3.21 10.24
C THR A 126 -16.46 -4.54 10.77
N THR A 127 -16.93 -4.96 11.95
CA THR A 127 -16.64 -6.30 12.48
C THR A 127 -17.06 -7.40 11.49
N GLU A 128 -18.23 -7.26 10.87
CA GLU A 128 -18.74 -8.20 9.86
C GLU A 128 -17.81 -8.30 8.65
N PHE A 129 -17.29 -7.16 8.16
CA PHE A 129 -16.32 -7.15 7.07
C PHE A 129 -15.07 -7.96 7.42
N ILE A 130 -14.53 -7.76 8.64
CA ILE A 130 -13.34 -8.46 9.10
C ILE A 130 -13.60 -9.96 9.27
N GLU A 131 -14.74 -10.35 9.82
CA GLU A 131 -15.11 -11.76 9.96
C GLU A 131 -15.23 -12.45 8.59
N ARG A 132 -15.91 -11.81 7.64
CA ARG A 132 -16.04 -12.31 6.27
C ARG A 132 -14.69 -12.39 5.56
N LEU A 133 -13.85 -11.38 5.72
CA LEU A 133 -12.49 -11.38 5.17
C LEU A 133 -11.71 -12.58 5.70
N MET A 134 -11.70 -12.80 7.02
CA MET A 134 -10.98 -13.92 7.61
C MET A 134 -11.52 -15.27 7.15
N ALA A 135 -12.83 -15.43 7.00
CA ALA A 135 -13.42 -16.65 6.46
C ALA A 135 -12.97 -16.94 5.01
N LEU A 136 -12.82 -15.90 4.18
CA LEU A 136 -12.27 -16.05 2.82
C LEU A 136 -10.77 -16.37 2.81
N VAL A 137 -10.02 -15.91 3.81
CA VAL A 137 -8.59 -16.21 3.94
C VAL A 137 -8.35 -17.67 4.30
N GLU A 138 -9.23 -18.32 5.08
CA GLU A 138 -9.11 -19.75 5.40
C GLU A 138 -9.10 -20.64 4.15
N VAL A 139 -9.72 -20.20 3.05
CA VAL A 139 -9.81 -20.95 1.79
C VAL A 139 -8.89 -20.40 0.69
N GLY A 140 -8.11 -19.35 0.96
CA GLY A 140 -7.39 -18.62 -0.07
C GLY A 140 -6.18 -17.85 0.45
N THR A 141 -5.68 -16.91 -0.35
CA THR A 141 -4.60 -16.01 0.09
C THR A 141 -5.18 -14.69 0.59
N PRO A 142 -4.51 -14.01 1.53
CA PRO A 142 -4.92 -12.68 2.00
C PRO A 142 -5.22 -11.68 0.87
N ALA A 143 -4.36 -11.63 -0.15
CA ALA A 143 -4.52 -10.73 -1.30
C ALA A 143 -5.74 -11.08 -2.17
N ALA A 144 -5.99 -12.37 -2.41
CA ALA A 144 -7.14 -12.81 -3.19
C ALA A 144 -8.45 -12.58 -2.43
N ALA A 145 -8.49 -12.92 -1.13
CA ALA A 145 -9.65 -12.71 -0.27
C ALA A 145 -10.02 -11.22 -0.15
N ALA A 146 -9.03 -10.35 0.08
CA ALA A 146 -9.22 -8.91 0.12
C ALA A 146 -9.79 -8.38 -1.20
N ARG A 147 -9.16 -8.73 -2.34
CA ARG A 147 -9.64 -8.31 -3.66
C ARG A 147 -11.07 -8.77 -3.94
N GLN A 148 -11.37 -10.04 -3.69
CA GLN A 148 -12.70 -10.61 -3.90
C GLN A 148 -13.76 -9.86 -3.11
N LEU A 149 -13.56 -9.68 -1.80
CA LEU A 149 -14.54 -9.04 -0.93
C LEU A 149 -14.72 -7.55 -1.26
N MET A 150 -13.62 -6.85 -1.55
CA MET A 150 -13.68 -5.43 -1.89
C MET A 150 -14.39 -5.18 -3.23
N MET A 151 -14.23 -6.08 -4.22
CA MET A 151 -15.00 -6.02 -5.47
C MET A 151 -16.49 -6.31 -5.24
N GLU A 152 -16.82 -7.29 -4.40
CA GLU A 152 -18.21 -7.61 -4.04
C GLU A 152 -18.92 -6.41 -3.42
N LEU A 153 -18.22 -5.70 -2.53
CA LEU A 153 -18.71 -4.50 -1.86
C LEU A 153 -18.57 -3.21 -2.70
N ARG A 154 -18.02 -3.31 -3.92
CA ARG A 154 -17.76 -2.19 -4.84
C ARG A 154 -16.89 -1.08 -4.26
N TRP A 155 -15.92 -1.47 -3.42
CA TRP A 155 -14.91 -0.54 -2.91
C TRP A 155 -13.78 -0.34 -3.91
N ILE A 156 -13.55 -1.32 -4.77
CA ILE A 156 -12.63 -1.30 -5.91
C ILE A 156 -13.32 -1.91 -7.14
#